data_AF-A0A5E7SI78-F1
#
_entry.id   AF-A0A5E7SI78-F1
#
_cell.length_a   1.000
_cell.length_b   1.000
_cell.length_c   1.000
_cell.angle_alpha   90.00
_cell.angle_beta   90.00
_cell.angle_gamma   90.00
#
_symmetry.space_group_name_H-M   'P 1'
#
loop_
_entity.id
_entity.type
_entity.pdbx_description
1 polymer ?
#
loop_
_entity_poly.entity_id
_entity_poly.type
_entity_poly.pdbx_seq_one_letter_code
_entity_poly.pdbx_strand_id
1 'polypeptide(L)'
;MSNIEKNTTGEFTAETEAGGRPLFNASKVRLTEGYFPDQGPYWQGLGEQVISESPRLQYAWLSVYVPLNASTGDHILKADERDYRASYAFGDQADLTSYFSTTGKMTLTVVPSVDDPRLEGTIEFVGKTESGEKTVDVKKGVFKFSGLTTGLSGTPDNT
;
A
#
# COMPACT_ATOMS: atom_id res chain seq x y z
N MET A 1 -13.98 -9.91 -24.54
CA MET A 1 -13.36 -8.57 -24.58
C MET A 1 -11.96 -8.72 -24.03
N SER A 2 -10.97 -8.08 -24.66
CA SER A 2 -9.56 -8.19 -24.27
C SER A 2 -9.39 -7.59 -22.87
N ASN A 3 -9.08 -8.42 -21.87
CA ASN A 3 -8.55 -7.98 -20.59
C ASN A 3 -7.15 -7.43 -20.86
N ILE A 4 -7.08 -6.16 -21.28
CA ILE A 4 -5.82 -5.43 -21.21
C ILE A 4 -5.60 -5.22 -19.72
N GLU A 5 -4.87 -6.14 -19.08
CA GLU A 5 -4.11 -5.80 -17.88
C GLU A 5 -3.27 -4.59 -18.30
N LYS A 6 -3.70 -3.37 -17.93
CA LYS A 6 -2.82 -2.22 -18.08
C LYS A 6 -1.65 -2.51 -17.15
N ASN A 7 -0.47 -2.72 -17.72
CA ASN A 7 0.74 -2.86 -16.95
C ASN A 7 0.88 -1.61 -16.06
N THR A 8 0.80 -1.80 -14.75
CA THR A 8 1.08 -0.75 -13.77
C THR A 8 2.57 -0.47 -13.79
N THR A 9 2.95 0.80 -13.90
CA THR A 9 4.36 1.23 -13.81
C THR A 9 4.53 2.19 -12.64
N GLY A 10 5.73 2.22 -12.06
CA GLY A 10 5.97 3.06 -10.89
C GLY A 10 7.15 2.62 -10.04
N GLU A 11 7.26 3.25 -8.87
CA GLU A 11 8.27 2.99 -7.85
C GLU A 11 7.62 3.02 -6.46
N PHE A 12 8.09 2.17 -5.56
CA PHE A 12 7.81 2.31 -4.14
C PHE A 12 9.07 1.92 -3.36
N THR A 13 9.64 2.89 -2.65
CA THR A 13 10.79 2.69 -1.77
C THR A 13 10.44 3.14 -0.37
N ALA A 14 11.03 2.51 0.64
CA ALA A 14 10.91 2.98 2.02
C ALA A 14 12.07 2.57 2.91
N GLU A 15 12.37 3.35 3.93
CA GLU A 15 13.22 2.94 5.05
C GLU A 15 12.35 2.26 6.12
N THR A 16 12.56 0.96 6.38
CA THR A 16 11.81 0.19 7.37
C THR A 16 12.72 -0.28 8.53
N GLU A 17 12.21 -0.29 9.76
CA GLU A 17 12.92 -0.82 10.93
C GLU A 17 12.11 -1.83 11.74
N ALA A 18 12.81 -2.90 12.12
CA ALA A 18 12.71 -3.57 13.42
C ALA A 18 14.12 -4.05 13.90
N GLY A 19 15.17 -3.27 13.59
CA GLY A 19 16.59 -3.56 13.85
C GLY A 19 17.38 -4.07 12.63
N GLY A 20 18.42 -3.32 12.22
CA GLY A 20 19.50 -3.79 11.34
C GLY A 20 19.28 -3.79 9.82
N ARG A 21 18.44 -2.89 9.28
CA ARG A 21 18.09 -2.70 7.83
C ARG A 21 17.37 -3.91 7.18
N PRO A 22 16.30 -3.66 6.41
CA PRO A 22 16.57 -3.20 5.06
C PRO A 22 15.75 -2.00 4.59
N LEU A 23 16.31 -1.38 3.55
CA LEU A 23 15.61 -0.49 2.65
C LEU A 23 14.60 -1.34 1.85
N PHE A 24 13.32 -0.98 1.92
CA PHE A 24 12.30 -1.49 1.02
C PHE A 24 12.51 -0.89 -0.37
N ASN A 25 12.58 -1.74 -1.39
CA ASN A 25 12.60 -1.34 -2.79
C ASN A 25 11.76 -2.31 -3.61
N ALA A 26 10.61 -1.85 -4.07
CA ALA A 26 9.65 -2.67 -4.79
C ALA A 26 10.22 -3.20 -6.11
N SER A 27 10.24 -4.52 -6.24
CA SER A 27 10.47 -5.23 -7.51
C SER A 27 9.25 -5.22 -8.43
N LYS A 28 8.05 -5.07 -7.86
CA LYS A 28 6.78 -4.95 -8.58
C LYS A 28 5.90 -3.93 -7.89
N VAL A 29 5.12 -3.20 -8.68
CA VAL A 29 4.15 -2.22 -8.17
C VAL A 29 2.80 -2.39 -8.85
N ARG A 30 1.72 -2.09 -8.13
CA ARG A 30 0.34 -2.14 -8.62
C ARG A 30 -0.47 -0.99 -8.05
N LEU A 31 -1.40 -0.49 -8.86
CA LEU A 31 -2.46 0.42 -8.44
C LEU A 31 -3.81 -0.21 -8.81
N THR A 32 -4.65 -0.44 -7.80
CA THR A 32 -5.95 -1.09 -7.94
C THR A 32 -7.04 -0.27 -7.27
N GLU A 33 -8.26 -0.37 -7.80
CA GLU A 33 -9.47 -0.02 -7.06
C GLU A 33 -9.86 -1.19 -6.17
N GLY A 34 -10.21 -0.89 -4.92
CA GLY A 34 -10.73 -1.84 -3.95
C GLY A 34 -12.00 -1.32 -3.31
N TYR A 35 -12.64 -2.17 -2.49
CA TYR A 35 -13.83 -1.82 -1.74
C TYR A 35 -13.78 -2.39 -0.32
N PHE A 36 -14.01 -1.52 0.67
CA PHE A 36 -14.21 -1.93 2.06
C PHE A 36 -15.72 -1.84 2.37
N PRO A 37 -16.38 -2.92 2.86
CA PRO A 37 -17.82 -2.92 3.12
C PRO A 37 -18.34 -1.77 4.00
N ASP A 38 -17.51 -1.29 4.91
CA ASP A 38 -17.82 -0.28 5.91
C ASP A 38 -17.34 1.13 5.56
N GLN A 39 -16.48 1.30 4.56
CA GLN A 39 -15.87 2.59 4.18
C GLN A 39 -16.13 2.98 2.71
N GLY A 40 -16.50 2.02 1.87
CA GLY A 40 -16.69 2.23 0.45
C GLY A 40 -15.42 2.00 -0.38
N PRO A 41 -15.37 2.57 -1.59
CA PRO A 41 -14.29 2.32 -2.54
C PRO A 41 -13.02 3.10 -2.22
N TYR A 42 -11.87 2.51 -2.55
CA TYR A 42 -10.54 3.08 -2.31
C TYR A 42 -9.56 2.76 -3.43
N TRP A 43 -8.50 3.55 -3.53
CA TRP A 43 -7.28 3.27 -4.27
C TRP A 43 -6.27 2.55 -3.38
N GLN A 44 -5.67 1.48 -3.89
CA GLN A 44 -4.54 0.79 -3.25
C GLN A 44 -3.31 0.88 -4.13
N GLY A 45 -2.27 1.55 -3.63
CA GLY A 45 -0.93 1.45 -4.16
C GLY A 45 -0.17 0.35 -3.41
N LEU A 46 0.26 -0.70 -4.11
CA LEU A 46 1.01 -1.82 -3.53
C LEU A 46 2.41 -1.90 -4.17
N GLY A 47 3.44 -1.99 -3.33
CA GLY A 47 4.78 -2.41 -3.72
C GLY A 47 5.09 -3.80 -3.16
N GLU A 48 5.73 -4.65 -3.96
CA GLU A 48 6.23 -5.96 -3.56
C GLU A 48 7.74 -6.04 -3.77
N GLN A 49 8.46 -6.49 -2.74
CA GLN A 49 9.87 -6.84 -2.81
C GLN A 49 10.05 -8.32 -2.48
N VAL A 50 10.83 -9.01 -3.31
CA VAL A 50 11.35 -10.35 -3.01
C VAL A 50 12.77 -10.20 -2.48
N ILE A 51 13.05 -10.79 -1.32
CA ILE A 51 14.35 -10.75 -0.64
C ILE A 51 15.00 -12.12 -0.85
N SER A 52 15.79 -12.21 -1.92
CA SER A 52 16.44 -13.46 -2.37
C SER A 52 17.75 -13.78 -1.64
N GLU A 53 18.32 -12.84 -0.89
CA GLU A 53 19.57 -13.03 -0.14
C GLU A 53 19.38 -13.86 1.15
N SER A 54 18.13 -14.06 1.57
CA SER A 54 17.81 -14.92 2.70
C SER A 54 17.90 -16.40 2.31
N PRO A 55 18.36 -17.30 3.21
CA PRO A 55 18.37 -18.74 2.96
C PRO A 55 16.99 -19.34 2.64
N ARG A 56 15.91 -18.59 2.91
CA ARG A 56 14.54 -18.86 2.44
C ARG A 56 14.00 -17.61 1.77
N LEU A 57 13.29 -17.76 0.66
CA LEU A 57 12.67 -16.62 -0.05
C LEU A 57 11.71 -15.88 0.88
N GLN A 58 12.07 -14.64 1.21
CA GLN A 58 11.23 -13.74 1.98
C GLN A 58 10.57 -12.70 1.08
N TYR A 59 9.41 -12.23 1.52
CA TYR A 59 8.60 -11.26 0.81
C TYR A 59 8.30 -10.11 1.74
N ALA A 60 8.38 -8.90 1.20
CA ALA A 60 7.96 -7.69 1.85
C ALA A 60 6.94 -6.97 0.96
N TRP A 61 5.81 -6.59 1.52
CA TRP A 61 4.78 -5.81 0.85
C TRP A 61 4.58 -4.49 1.59
N LEU A 62 4.43 -3.40 0.85
CA LEU A 62 4.09 -2.10 1.40
C LEU A 62 2.89 -1.55 0.64
N SER A 63 1.83 -1.23 1.36
CA SER A 63 0.58 -0.72 0.79
C SER A 63 0.24 0.65 1.34
N VAL A 64 -0.34 1.49 0.48
CA VAL A 64 -1.03 2.71 0.84
C VAL A 64 -2.48 2.61 0.37
N TYR A 65 -3.41 3.06 1.20
CA TYR A 65 -4.84 3.06 0.93
C TYR A 65 -5.33 4.51 1.01
N VAL A 66 -6.04 4.93 -0.03
CA VAL A 66 -6.47 6.31 -0.24
C VAL A 66 -7.93 6.30 -0.72
N PRO A 67 -8.83 7.11 -0.18
CA PRO A 67 -10.23 7.10 -0.61
C PRO A 67 -10.37 7.66 -2.04
N LEU A 68 -11.42 7.27 -2.79
CA LEU A 68 -11.59 7.73 -4.18
C LEU A 68 -11.72 9.27 -4.32
N ASN A 69 -12.21 9.94 -3.28
CA ASN A 69 -12.38 11.39 -3.22
C ASN A 69 -11.23 12.11 -2.48
N ALA A 70 -10.06 11.46 -2.36
CA ALA A 70 -8.91 12.03 -1.68
C ALA A 70 -8.46 13.37 -2.27
N SER A 71 -7.89 14.21 -1.41
CA SER A 71 -7.25 15.46 -1.80
C SER A 71 -5.73 15.34 -1.69
N THR A 72 -5.02 16.18 -2.44
CA THR A 72 -3.57 16.37 -2.24
C THR A 72 -3.30 17.04 -0.89
N GLY A 73 -2.12 16.80 -0.33
CA GLY A 73 -1.68 17.40 0.93
C GLY A 73 -1.41 16.35 2.00
N ASP A 74 -1.37 16.83 3.25
CA ASP A 74 -0.98 16.06 4.42
C ASP A 74 -2.18 15.36 5.07
N HIS A 75 -2.04 14.07 5.29
CA HIS A 75 -3.05 13.19 5.90
C HIS A 75 -2.44 12.43 7.07
N ILE A 76 -3.05 12.53 8.24
CA ILE A 76 -2.57 11.87 9.45
C ILE A 76 -3.10 10.44 9.47
N LEU A 77 -2.20 9.47 9.66
CA LEU A 77 -2.57 8.08 9.86
C LEU A 77 -2.82 7.84 11.34
N LYS A 78 -3.96 7.25 11.68
CA LYS A 78 -4.32 6.85 13.05
C LYS A 78 -4.88 5.45 13.06
N ALA A 79 -4.80 4.76 14.20
CA ALA A 79 -5.28 3.38 14.34
C ALA A 79 -6.79 3.24 14.07
N ASP A 80 -7.58 4.25 14.40
CA ASP A 80 -9.03 4.32 14.20
C ASP A 80 -9.42 4.99 12.87
N GLU A 81 -8.48 5.68 12.22
CA GLU A 81 -8.69 6.33 10.94
C GLU A 81 -8.80 5.28 9.83
N ARG A 82 -9.83 5.47 9.00
CA ARG A 82 -10.23 4.48 8.01
C ARG A 82 -9.98 4.93 6.58
N ASP A 83 -9.97 6.23 6.36
CA ASP A 83 -9.85 6.81 5.03
C ASP A 83 -8.42 6.67 4.48
N TYR A 84 -7.42 7.11 5.25
CA TYR A 84 -6.01 7.04 4.87
C TYR A 84 -5.28 6.03 5.73
N ARG A 85 -4.72 5.00 5.08
CA ARG A 85 -4.02 3.91 5.78
C ARG A 85 -2.75 3.52 5.06
N ALA A 86 -1.84 2.92 5.80
CA ALA A 86 -0.71 2.21 5.24
C ALA A 86 -0.51 0.88 5.97
N SER A 87 0.08 -0.08 5.28
CA SER A 87 0.48 -1.33 5.90
C SER A 87 1.80 -1.82 5.34
N TYR A 88 2.56 -2.51 6.18
CA TYR A 88 3.74 -3.27 5.81
C TYR A 88 3.48 -4.73 6.14
N ALA A 89 3.84 -5.66 5.26
CA ALA A 89 3.80 -7.08 5.55
C ALA A 89 5.14 -7.72 5.23
N PHE A 90 5.59 -8.65 6.08
CA PHE A 90 6.88 -9.31 5.92
C PHE A 90 6.81 -10.76 6.39
N GLY A 91 7.47 -11.66 5.66
CA GLY A 91 7.57 -13.07 6.01
C GLY A 91 7.77 -13.97 4.79
N ASP A 92 7.46 -15.24 4.96
CA ASP A 92 7.37 -16.18 3.84
C ASP A 92 6.05 -15.92 3.08
N GLN A 93 5.98 -16.24 1.78
CA GLN A 93 4.80 -15.90 0.96
C GLN A 93 3.49 -16.48 1.51
N ALA A 94 3.55 -17.65 2.15
CA ALA A 94 2.39 -18.32 2.74
C ALA A 94 2.06 -17.84 4.17
N ASP A 95 2.96 -17.07 4.80
CA ASP A 95 2.87 -16.67 6.21
C ASP A 95 3.45 -15.25 6.39
N LEU A 96 2.75 -14.27 5.79
CA LEU A 96 3.10 -12.86 5.90
C LEU A 96 2.54 -12.30 7.21
N THR A 97 3.41 -11.75 8.05
CA THR A 97 2.98 -10.94 9.20
C THR A 97 2.66 -9.54 8.72
N SER A 98 1.43 -9.09 8.93
CA SER A 98 0.97 -7.74 8.54
C SER A 98 1.02 -6.76 9.72
N TYR A 99 1.43 -5.52 9.42
CA TYR A 99 1.58 -4.41 10.34
C TYR A 99 0.81 -3.21 9.78
N PHE A 100 -0.27 -2.81 10.45
CA PHE A 100 -1.14 -1.71 10.00
C PHE A 100 -0.77 -0.41 10.71
N SER A 101 -0.82 0.71 10.00
CA SER A 101 -0.50 2.03 10.52
C SER A 101 -1.35 2.40 11.73
N THR A 102 -0.70 2.74 12.84
CA THR A 102 -1.35 3.22 14.07
C THR A 102 -1.12 4.69 14.33
N THR A 103 0.02 5.21 13.89
CA THR A 103 0.36 6.64 13.84
C THR A 103 1.21 6.88 12.60
N GLY A 104 1.17 8.10 12.05
CA GLY A 104 2.02 8.46 10.91
C GLY A 104 1.44 9.59 10.09
N LYS A 105 2.03 9.78 8.92
CA LYS A 105 1.66 10.81 7.96
C LYS A 105 1.85 10.30 6.53
N MET A 106 0.82 10.52 5.71
CA MET A 106 0.88 10.39 4.26
C MET A 106 0.80 11.80 3.66
N THR A 107 1.66 12.11 2.70
CA THR A 107 1.57 13.37 1.95
C THR A 107 1.35 13.02 0.49
N LEU A 108 0.18 13.38 -0.03
CA LEU A 108 -0.24 13.10 -1.40
C LEU A 108 0.10 14.28 -2.31
N THR A 109 0.90 14.04 -3.35
CA THR A 109 1.24 15.02 -4.38
C THR A 109 0.39 14.86 -5.64
N VAL A 110 -0.06 13.63 -5.92
CA VAL A 110 -1.01 13.31 -7.00
C VAL A 110 -2.02 12.30 -6.49
N VAL A 111 -3.31 12.57 -6.72
CA VAL A 111 -4.43 11.67 -6.41
C VAL A 111 -5.09 11.20 -7.71
N PRO A 112 -5.47 9.91 -7.83
CA PRO A 112 -6.05 9.42 -9.07
C PRO A 112 -7.39 10.09 -9.38
N SER A 113 -7.66 10.24 -10.67
CA SER A 113 -8.94 10.67 -11.22
C SER A 113 -9.30 9.83 -12.45
N VAL A 114 -10.51 10.02 -12.97
CA VAL A 114 -10.98 9.34 -14.19
C VAL A 114 -10.03 9.58 -15.38
N ASP A 115 -9.44 10.78 -15.46
CA ASP A 115 -8.57 11.18 -16.56
C ASP A 115 -7.08 11.00 -16.26
N ASP A 116 -6.70 10.82 -14.99
CA ASP A 116 -5.32 10.67 -14.54
C ASP A 116 -5.20 9.57 -13.47
N PRO A 117 -4.93 8.30 -13.85
CA PRO A 117 -4.83 7.18 -12.93
C PRO A 117 -3.43 7.12 -12.28
N ARG A 118 -3.02 8.22 -11.64
CA ARG A 118 -1.74 8.30 -10.92
C ARG A 118 -1.95 8.54 -9.44
N LEU A 119 -1.14 7.85 -8.63
CA LEU A 119 -1.09 8.03 -7.19
C LEU A 119 0.36 8.25 -6.79
N GLU A 120 0.68 9.43 -6.26
CA GLU A 120 2.06 9.81 -5.93
C GLU A 120 2.11 10.50 -4.57
N GLY A 121 3.15 10.20 -3.79
CA GLY A 121 3.31 10.80 -2.48
C GLY A 121 4.46 10.24 -1.65
N THR A 122 4.47 10.64 -0.39
CA THR A 122 5.38 10.13 0.63
C THR A 122 4.62 9.56 1.82
N ILE A 123 5.25 8.66 2.56
CA ILE A 123 4.65 8.00 3.71
C ILE A 123 5.68 7.82 4.84
N GLU A 124 5.25 8.04 6.08
CA GLU A 124 5.95 7.63 7.29
C GLU A 124 4.91 7.11 8.30
N PHE A 125 5.17 5.99 8.96
CA PHE A 125 4.22 5.44 9.94
C PHE A 125 4.84 4.42 10.89
N VAL A 126 4.18 4.25 12.05
CA VAL A 126 4.40 3.13 12.97
C VAL A 126 3.29 2.11 12.75
N GLY A 127 3.67 0.92 12.29
CA GLY A 127 2.76 -0.20 12.05
C GLY A 127 2.72 -1.16 13.24
N LYS A 128 1.56 -1.77 13.51
CA LYS A 128 1.43 -2.84 14.51
C LYS A 128 0.71 -4.06 13.96
N THR A 129 1.06 -5.24 14.46
CA THR A 129 0.28 -6.46 14.23
C THR A 129 -1.13 -6.33 14.81
N GLU A 130 -2.08 -7.16 14.37
CA GLU A 130 -3.44 -7.18 14.92
C GLU A 130 -3.46 -7.43 16.44
N SER A 131 -2.53 -8.24 16.96
CA SER A 131 -2.35 -8.46 18.40
C SER A 131 -1.77 -7.25 19.14
N GLY A 132 -1.21 -6.27 18.42
CA GLY A 132 -0.54 -5.09 18.98
C GLY A 132 0.85 -5.34 19.57
N GLU A 133 1.34 -6.58 19.56
CA GLU A 133 2.58 -6.99 20.26
C GLU A 133 3.86 -6.64 19.51
N LYS A 134 3.83 -6.60 18.17
CA LYS A 134 5.00 -6.28 17.34
C LYS A 134 4.77 -4.99 16.57
N THR A 135 5.85 -4.22 16.43
CA THR A 135 5.86 -2.94 15.74
C THR A 135 6.85 -2.93 14.59
N VAL A 136 6.57 -2.10 13.59
CA VAL A 136 7.50 -1.75 12.51
C VAL A 136 7.47 -0.23 12.34
N ASP A 137 8.63 0.37 12.11
CA ASP A 137 8.71 1.80 11.81
C ASP A 137 9.06 1.98 10.34
N VAL A 138 8.17 2.62 9.58
CA VAL A 138 8.44 3.10 8.22
C VAL A 138 8.78 4.57 8.33
N LYS A 139 10.06 4.89 8.27
CA LYS A 139 10.57 6.25 8.58
C LYS A 139 10.43 7.21 7.42
N LYS A 140 10.59 6.71 6.19
CA LYS A 140 10.48 7.51 4.98
C LYS A 140 10.22 6.61 3.79
N GLY A 141 9.04 6.73 3.20
CA GLY A 141 8.67 6.09 1.96
C GLY A 141 8.30 7.08 0.88
N VAL A 142 8.58 6.72 -0.37
CA VAL A 142 8.18 7.45 -1.58
C VAL A 142 7.49 6.46 -2.50
N PHE A 143 6.32 6.83 -2.98
CA PHE A 143 5.58 6.02 -3.94
C PHE A 143 5.13 6.85 -5.14
N LYS A 144 5.20 6.24 -6.31
CA LYS A 144 4.60 6.73 -7.55
C LYS A 144 4.02 5.56 -8.30
N PHE A 145 2.72 5.59 -8.52
CA PHE A 145 2.01 4.57 -9.27
C PHE A 145 1.32 5.21 -10.46
N SER A 146 1.29 4.49 -11.56
CA SER A 146 0.57 4.90 -12.77
C SER A 146 -0.05 3.69 -13.44
N GLY A 147 -1.21 3.91 -14.05
CA GLY A 147 -2.01 2.86 -14.68
C GLY A 147 -2.86 2.11 -13.66
N LEU A 148 -3.95 1.50 -14.12
CA LEU A 148 -4.87 0.75 -13.27
C LEU A 148 -4.85 -0.72 -13.65
N THR A 149 -4.50 -1.58 -12.70
CA THR A 149 -4.91 -2.99 -12.79
C THR A 149 -6.35 -3.09 -12.33
N THR A 150 -7.25 -3.50 -13.23
CA THR A 150 -8.63 -3.84 -12.84
C THR A 150 -8.59 -5.06 -11.93
N GLY A 151 -8.80 -4.87 -10.63
CA GLY A 151 -9.15 -5.97 -9.74
C GLY A 151 -10.53 -6.51 -10.14
N LEU A 152 -10.65 -7.82 -10.33
CA LEU A 152 -11.91 -8.46 -10.71
C LEU A 152 -12.99 -8.26 -9.63
N SER A 153 -14.10 -7.68 -10.07
CA SER A 153 -15.50 -7.88 -9.66
C SER A 153 -15.77 -8.23 -8.19
N GLY A 154 -16.23 -7.24 -7.44
CA GLY A 154 -17.03 -7.40 -6.24
C GLY A 154 -18.25 -6.48 -6.25
N THR A 155 -18.83 -6.21 -7.42
CA THR A 155 -20.17 -5.61 -7.50
C THR A 155 -21.17 -6.72 -7.18
N PRO A 156 -22.01 -6.61 -6.15
CA PRO A 156 -23.18 -7.48 -6.06
C PRO A 156 -24.04 -7.13 -7.28
N ASP A 157 -24.28 -8.10 -8.16
CA ASP A 157 -25.35 -7.99 -9.13
C ASP A 157 -26.67 -7.83 -8.35
N ASN A 158 -27.18 -6.61 -8.31
CA ASN A 158 -28.57 -6.38 -7.89
C ASN A 158 -29.46 -6.78 -9.07
N THR A 159 -29.90 -8.04 -9.07
CA THR A 159 -31.15 -8.48 -9.71
C THR A 159 -32.16 -8.85 -8.65
#